data_AF-A0A967HMY1-F1
#
_entry.id   AF-A0A967HMY1-F1
#
_cell.length_a   1.000
_cell.length_b   1.000
_cell.length_c   1.000
_cell.angle_alpha   90.00
_cell.angle_beta   90.00
_cell.angle_gamma   90.00
#
_symmetry.space_group_name_H-M   'P 1'
#
loop_
_entity.id
_entity.type
_entity.pdbx_description
1 polymer ?
#
loop_
_entity_poly.entity_id
_entity_poly.type
_entity_poly.pdbx_seq_one_letter_code
_entity_poly.pdbx_strand_id
1 'polypeptide(L)' 'MQLDYLIIGSGFGGSVCGLRLVEKGHRVLMLEKGPRLEADDFPKTNWNV' A
#
# COMPACT_ATOMS: atom_id res chain seq x y z
N MET A 1 14.28 -13.05 8.07
CA MET A 1 14.30 -11.64 7.59
C MET A 1 13.85 -10.77 8.75
N GLN A 2 14.58 -9.70 9.07
CA GLN A 2 14.16 -8.74 10.11
C GLN A 2 13.45 -7.57 9.43
N LEU A 3 12.36 -7.09 10.02
CA LEU A 3 11.57 -5.97 9.52
C LEU A 3 11.49 -4.92 10.64
N ASP A 4 11.51 -3.65 10.26
CA ASP A 4 11.37 -2.54 11.21
C ASP A 4 9.90 -2.21 11.44
N TYR A 5 9.07 -2.36 10.39
CA TYR A 5 7.64 -2.03 10.42
C TYR A 5 6.80 -3.06 9.66
N LEU A 6 5.60 -3.30 10.20
CA LEU A 6 4.52 -4.05 9.56
C LEU A 6 3.31 -3.14 9.38
N ILE A 7 2.85 -2.98 8.15
CA ILE A 7 1.64 -2.23 7.80
C ILE A 7 0.55 -3.22 7.40
N ILE A 8 -0.62 -3.11 8.03
CA ILE A 8 -1.81 -3.90 7.69
C ILE A 8 -2.77 -3.00 6.91
N GLY A 9 -3.00 -3.34 5.65
CA GLY A 9 -3.79 -2.59 4.68
C GLY A 9 -2.93 -1.75 3.72
N SER A 10 -3.14 -1.92 2.42
CA SER A 10 -2.43 -1.16 1.37
C SER A 10 -3.24 0.00 0.79
N GLY A 11 -4.30 0.43 1.50
CA GLY A 11 -5.08 1.61 1.15
C GLY A 11 -4.28 2.92 1.27
N PHE A 12 -4.97 4.06 1.20
CA PHE A 12 -4.34 5.38 1.18
C PHE A 12 -3.32 5.59 2.32
N GLY A 13 -3.74 5.40 3.57
CA GLY A 13 -2.87 5.60 4.74
C GLY A 13 -1.68 4.66 4.77
N GLY A 14 -1.90 3.37 4.48
CA GLY A 14 -0.84 2.35 4.46
C GLY A 14 0.21 2.63 3.39
N SER A 15 -0.23 2.98 2.18
CA SER A 15 0.66 3.29 1.05
C SER A 15 1.49 4.55 1.29
N VAL A 16 0.88 5.62 1.81
CA VAL A 16 1.60 6.86 2.13
C VAL A 16 2.62 6.63 3.26
N CYS A 17 2.22 5.94 4.32
CA CYS A 17 3.13 5.59 5.41
C CYS A 17 4.28 4.70 4.94
N GLY A 18 3.97 3.67 4.13
CA GLY A 18 4.96 2.75 3.57
C GLY A 18 6.02 3.48 2.74
N LEU A 19 5.59 4.37 1.84
CA LEU A 19 6.51 5.21 1.06
C LEU A 19 7.45 6.01 1.97
N ARG A 20 6.91 6.73 2.96
CA ARG A 20 7.72 7.57 3.85
C ARG A 20 8.68 6.77 4.73
N LEU A 21 8.31 5.57 5.17
CA LEU A 21 9.18 4.70 5.95
C LEU A 21 10.32 4.13 5.10
N VAL A 22 10.01 3.69 3.87
CA VAL A 22 11.02 3.17 2.93
C VAL A 22 11.99 4.28 2.50
N GLU A 23 11.51 5.49 2.22
CA GLU A 23 12.36 6.67 1.92
C GLU A 23 13.36 6.98 3.05
N LYS A 24 13.00 6.65 4.30
CA LYS A 24 13.88 6.80 5.47
C LYS A 24 14.85 5.62 5.69
N GLY A 25 14.81 4.61 4.81
CA GLY A 25 15.69 3.45 4.86
C GLY A 25 15.18 2.29 5.72
N HIS A 26 13.91 2.31 6.13
CA HIS A 26 13.33 1.22 6.91
C HIS A 26 12.91 0.03 6.05
N ARG A 27 13.04 -1.18 6.61
CA ARG A 27 12.53 -2.42 6.04
C ARG A 27 11.07 -2.59 6.43
N VAL A 28 10.17 -2.43 5.47
CA VAL A 28 8.72 -2.45 5.71
C VAL A 28 8.10 -3.67 5.02
N LEU A 29 7.23 -4.38 5.74
CA LEU A 29 6.32 -5.37 5.15
C LEU A 29 4.90 -4.79 5.15
N MET A 30 4.20 -4.97 4.04
CA MET A 30 2.80 -4.56 3.91
C MET A 30 1.95 -5.79 3.57
N LEU A 31 0.85 -5.98 4.30
CA LEU A 31 -0.10 -7.06 4.09
C LEU A 31 -1.46 -6.49 3.75
N GLU A 32 -2.06 -6.98 2.67
CA GLU A 32 -3.40 -6.61 2.22
C GLU A 32 -4.23 -7.89 2.03
N LYS A 33 -5.52 -7.84 2.39
CA LYS A 33 -6.46 -8.95 2.24
C LYS A 33 -6.95 -9.07 0.80
N GLY A 34 -7.13 -7.93 0.13
CA GLY A 34 -7.60 -7.84 -1.25
C GLY A 34 -6.63 -8.42 -2.29
N PRO A 35 -7.07 -8.55 -3.54
CA PRO A 35 -6.18 -8.92 -4.64
C PRO A 35 -5.14 -7.83 -4.89
N ARG A 36 -4.05 -8.19 -5.58
CA ARG A 36 -3.18 -7.17 -6.18
C ARG A 36 -3.95 -6.48 -7.30
N LEU A 37 -4.02 -5.16 -7.22
CA LEU A 37 -4.61 -4.30 -8.24
C LEU A 37 -3.49 -3.59 -8.98
N GLU A 38 -3.49 -3.72 -10.30
CA GLU A 38 -2.69 -2.92 -11.22
C GLU A 38 -3.44 -1.63 -11.59
N ALA A 39 -2.78 -0.70 -12.29
CA ALA A 39 -3.37 0.60 -12.63
C ALA A 39 -4.71 0.47 -13.40
N ASP A 40 -4.83 -0.55 -14.26
CA ASP A 40 -6.02 -0.79 -15.09
C ASP A 40 -7.16 -1.47 -14.31
N ASP A 41 -6.91 -2.03 -13.13
CA ASP A 41 -7.95 -2.62 -12.27
C ASP A 41 -8.74 -1.54 -11.51
N PHE A 42 -8.19 -0.32 -11.41
CA PHE A 42 -8.86 0.78 -10.75
C PHE A 42 -9.93 1.43 -11.64
N PRO A 43 -11.08 1.84 -11.08
CA PRO A 43 -12.07 2.62 -11.81
C PRO A 43 -11.45 3.89 -12.37
N LYS A 44 -11.73 4.20 -13.65
CA LYS A 44 -11.26 5.44 -14.29
C LYS A 44 -11.86 6.70 -13.66
N THR A 45 -13.03 6.56 -13.05
CA THR A 45 -13.77 7.63 -12.40
C THR A 45 -14.33 7.14 -11.08
N ASN A 46 -14.41 8.03 -10.10
CA ASN A 46 -15.05 7.75 -8.81
C ASN A 46 -16.58 7.57 -8.95
N TRP A 47 -17.13 7.96 -10.10
CA TRP A 47 -18.56 7.87 -10.41
C TRP A 47 -18.77 6.75 -11.41
N ASN A 48 -19.77 5.90 -11.12
CA ASN A 48 -20.32 4.95 -12.07
C ASN A 48 -21.71 5.44 -12.45
N VAL A 49 -21.76 6.45 -13.32
CA VAL A 49 -23.00 7.00 -13.90
C VAL A 49 -23.12 6.62 -15.37
#